data_AF-A0A2G0Q6R5-F1
#
_entry.id   AF-A0A2G0Q6R5-F1
#
_cell.length_a   1.000
_cell.length_b   1.000
_cell.length_c   1.000
_cell.angle_alpha   90.00
_cell.angle_beta   90.00
_cell.angle_gamma   90.00
#
_symmetry.space_group_name_H-M   'P 1'
#
loop_
_entity.id
_entity.type
_entity.pdbx_description
1 polymer ?
#
loop_
_entity_poly.entity_id
_entity_poly.type
_entity_poly.pdbx_seq_one_letter_code
_entity_poly.pdbx_strand_id
1 'polypeptide(L)'
;MSIFNFISKIDDPRSDINKKHELMDVIFLAFSAVLCGASGWKSIQEFGELQIEWLKQHIPFTHGIPRCHCIANIIKIIEQDALIEDRSLLCLDQPSPGHGR
;
A
#
# COMPACT_ATOMS: atom_id res chain seq x y z
N MET A 1 -9.09 -18.54 -2.10
CA MET A 1 -8.67 -17.17 -2.50
C MET A 1 -7.84 -16.60 -1.35
N SER A 2 -6.51 -16.62 -1.45
CA SER A 2 -5.62 -16.13 -0.38
C SER A 2 -5.42 -14.62 -0.52
N ILE A 3 -5.24 -13.91 0.60
CA ILE A 3 -4.92 -12.47 0.64
C ILE A 3 -3.72 -12.14 -0.26
N PHE A 4 -2.73 -13.04 -0.34
CA PHE A 4 -1.57 -12.94 -1.23
C PHE A 4 -1.93 -12.78 -2.70
N ASN A 5 -3.00 -13.41 -3.19
CA ASN A 5 -3.45 -13.28 -4.58
C ASN A 5 -4.12 -11.93 -4.86
N PHE A 6 -4.70 -11.30 -3.84
CA PHE A 6 -5.22 -9.94 -3.96
C PHE A 6 -4.06 -8.92 -3.96
N ILE A 7 -3.10 -9.10 -3.05
CA ILE A 7 -1.92 -8.25 -2.95
C ILE A 7 -1.04 -8.35 -4.20
N SER A 8 -0.89 -9.55 -4.77
CA SER A 8 -0.11 -9.75 -6.01
C SER A 8 -0.74 -9.11 -7.25
N LYS A 9 -2.00 -8.65 -7.18
CA LYS A 9 -2.65 -7.91 -8.27
C LYS A 9 -2.45 -6.40 -8.16
N ILE A 10 -1.96 -5.91 -7.02
CA ILE A 10 -1.58 -4.52 -6.85
C ILE A 10 -0.22 -4.38 -7.53
N ASP A 11 -0.17 -3.62 -8.63
CA ASP A 11 1.09 -3.26 -9.26
C ASP A 11 1.90 -2.43 -8.25
N ASP A 12 3.21 -2.66 -8.13
CA ASP A 12 4.07 -1.87 -7.24
C ASP A 12 4.52 -0.64 -8.04
N PRO A 13 3.88 0.54 -7.91
CA PRO A 13 4.23 1.73 -8.71
C PRO A 13 5.59 2.33 -8.30
N ARG A 14 6.34 1.65 -7.42
CA ARG A 14 7.66 2.08 -6.97
C ARG A 14 8.70 1.62 -7.98
N SER A 15 9.60 2.53 -8.37
CA SER A 15 10.75 2.19 -9.20
C SER A 15 11.58 1.07 -8.55
N ASP A 16 11.98 0.08 -9.36
CA ASP A 16 12.72 -1.14 -8.99
C ASP A 16 13.99 -0.88 -8.14
N ILE A 17 14.52 0.35 -8.24
CA ILE A 17 15.75 0.85 -7.64
C ILE A 17 15.65 1.08 -6.11
N ASN A 18 14.44 1.18 -5.53
CA ASN A 18 14.23 1.49 -4.10
C ASN A 18 13.48 0.38 -3.33
N LYS A 19 13.60 -0.87 -3.76
CA LYS A 19 12.96 -2.05 -3.14
C LYS A 19 13.82 -2.64 -2.01
N LYS A 20 14.04 -1.88 -0.93
CA LYS A 20 14.60 -2.46 0.31
C LYS A 20 13.57 -3.30 1.08
N HIS A 21 12.30 -2.95 1.01
CA HIS A 21 11.22 -3.76 1.60
C HIS A 21 10.20 -4.04 0.52
N GLU A 22 9.81 -5.31 0.36
CA GLU A 22 8.81 -5.68 -0.62
C GLU A 22 7.47 -5.05 -0.22
N LEU A 23 6.64 -4.72 -1.23
CA LEU A 23 5.31 -4.18 -0.99
C LEU A 23 4.50 -5.12 -0.08
N MET A 24 4.71 -6.41 -0.31
CA MET A 24 4.10 -7.50 0.43
C MET A 24 4.48 -7.50 1.92
N ASP A 25 5.73 -7.20 2.30
CA ASP A 25 6.13 -7.07 3.71
C ASP A 25 5.28 -6.01 4.43
N VAL A 26 5.10 -4.85 3.79
CA VAL A 26 4.45 -3.69 4.39
C VAL A 26 2.94 -3.87 4.47
N ILE A 27 2.31 -4.37 3.40
CA ILE A 27 0.88 -4.66 3.40
C ILE A 27 0.55 -5.76 4.40
N PHE A 28 1.35 -6.84 4.44
CA PHE A 28 1.11 -7.92 5.38
C PHE A 28 1.27 -7.45 6.83
N LEU A 29 2.29 -6.65 7.13
CA LEU A 29 2.48 -6.04 8.44
C LEU A 29 1.29 -5.16 8.83
N ALA A 30 0.89 -4.24 7.96
CA ALA A 30 -0.23 -3.33 8.21
C ALA A 30 -1.54 -4.11 8.42
N PHE A 31 -1.81 -5.11 7.59
CA PHE A 31 -3.00 -5.95 7.70
C PHE A 31 -3.01 -6.73 9.02
N SER A 32 -1.91 -7.38 9.37
CA SER A 32 -1.77 -8.14 10.62
C SER A 32 -1.96 -7.26 11.85
N ALA A 33 -1.37 -6.07 11.83
CA ALA A 33 -1.48 -5.10 12.90
C ALA A 33 -2.92 -4.58 13.05
N VAL A 34 -3.59 -4.23 11.94
CA VAL A 34 -5.00 -3.77 11.95
C VAL A 34 -5.94 -4.86 12.46
N LEU A 35 -5.74 -6.12 12.09
CA LEU A 35 -6.52 -7.25 12.62
C LEU A 35 -6.32 -7.44 14.13
N CYS A 36 -5.13 -7.14 14.65
CA CYS A 36 -4.85 -7.13 16.10
C CYS A 36 -5.34 -5.85 16.81
N GLY A 37 -6.00 -4.92 16.10
CA GLY A 37 -6.55 -3.69 16.67
C GLY A 37 -5.55 -2.53 16.76
N ALA A 38 -4.43 -2.58 16.02
CA ALA A 38 -3.50 -1.45 15.95
C ALA A 38 -4.14 -0.28 15.18
N SER A 39 -4.39 0.82 15.89
CA SER A 39 -4.89 2.06 15.30
C SER A 39 -3.76 3.06 15.10
N GLY A 40 -3.14 3.06 13.92
CA GLY A 40 -2.17 4.07 13.48
C GLY A 40 -0.77 3.53 13.16
N TRP A 41 0.01 4.30 12.40
CA TRP A 41 1.31 3.90 11.85
C TRP A 41 2.35 3.52 12.91
N LYS A 42 2.32 4.22 14.05
CA LYS A 42 3.23 3.94 15.17
C LYS A 42 2.90 2.60 15.82
N SER A 43 1.63 2.34 16.08
CA SER A 43 1.16 1.06 16.64
C SER A 43 1.43 -0.11 15.69
N ILE A 44 1.34 0.10 14.37
CA ILE A 44 1.72 -0.91 13.37
C ILE A 44 3.22 -1.23 13.44
N GLN A 45 4.07 -0.20 13.58
CA GLN A 45 5.50 -0.42 13.76
C GLN A 45 5.79 -1.18 15.06
N GLU A 46 5.21 -0.75 16.18
CA GLU A 46 5.37 -1.41 17.48
C GLU A 46 4.90 -2.86 17.43
N PHE A 47 3.77 -3.13 16.78
CA PHE A 47 3.29 -4.50 16.54
C PHE A 47 4.30 -5.32 15.75
N GLY A 48 4.87 -4.75 14.68
CA GLY A 48 5.89 -5.41 13.86
C GLY A 48 7.14 -5.77 14.65
N GLU A 49 7.59 -4.89 15.52
CA GLU A 49 8.76 -5.11 16.38
C GLU A 49 8.47 -6.19 17.44
N LEU A 50 7.27 -6.20 18.02
CA LEU A 50 6.85 -7.17 19.03
C LEU A 50 6.58 -8.56 18.46
N GLN A 51 6.03 -8.64 17.25
CA GLN A 51 5.61 -9.90 16.60
C GLN A 51 6.56 -10.31 15.47
N ILE A 52 7.80 -9.82 15.46
CA ILE A 52 8.74 -10.07 14.37
C ILE A 52 9.04 -11.56 14.17
N GLU A 53 9.05 -12.35 15.25
CA GLU A 53 9.28 -13.79 15.19
C GLU A 53 8.13 -14.51 14.48
N TRP A 54 6.89 -14.10 14.72
CA TRP A 54 5.70 -14.63 14.03
C TRP A 54 5.65 -14.17 12.58
N LEU A 55 5.93 -12.88 12.34
CA LEU A 55 5.99 -12.29 11.00
C LEU A 55 7.01 -13.01 10.10
N LYS A 56 8.18 -13.37 10.66
CA LYS A 56 9.23 -14.12 9.96
C LYS A 56 8.83 -15.54 9.53
N GLN A 57 7.78 -16.11 10.12
CA GLN A 57 7.26 -17.42 9.69
C GLN A 57 6.49 -17.31 8.36
N HIS A 58 5.97 -16.12 8.04
CA HIS A 58 5.19 -15.88 6.83
C HIS A 58 6.01 -15.20 5.74
N ILE A 59 6.85 -14.22 6.10
CA ILE A 59 7.65 -13.43 5.16
C ILE A 59 9.03 -13.20 5.78
N PRO A 60 10.16 -13.28 5.03
CA PRO A 60 11.49 -13.22 5.62
C PRO A 60 11.86 -11.88 6.30
N PHE A 61 11.22 -10.75 5.95
CA PHE A 61 11.58 -9.42 6.43
C PHE A 61 13.11 -9.17 6.40
N THR A 62 13.74 -9.38 5.25
CA THR A 62 15.21 -9.37 5.08
C THR A 62 15.89 -8.09 5.59
N HIS A 63 15.17 -6.96 5.57
CA HIS A 63 15.65 -5.65 6.02
C HIS A 63 15.03 -5.18 7.34
N GLY A 64 14.30 -6.07 8.04
CA GLY A 64 13.60 -5.75 9.29
C GLY A 64 12.26 -5.03 9.09
N ILE A 65 11.72 -4.50 10.19
CA ILE A 65 10.41 -3.84 10.21
C ILE A 65 10.53 -2.41 9.66
N PRO A 66 9.71 -2.03 8.66
CA PRO A 66 9.69 -0.67 8.14
C PRO A 66 9.21 0.31 9.21
N ARG A 67 9.82 1.50 9.26
CA ARG A 67 9.35 2.57 10.17
C ARG A 67 7.96 3.07 9.79
N CYS A 68 7.27 3.68 10.75
CA CYS A 68 5.97 4.31 10.57
C CYS A 68 5.88 5.23 9.33
N HIS A 69 6.91 6.05 9.07
CA HIS A 69 6.97 6.91 7.88
C HIS A 69 7.06 6.12 6.57
N CYS A 70 7.80 5.00 6.55
CA CYS A 70 7.88 4.13 5.38
C CYS A 70 6.55 3.44 5.12
N ILE A 71 5.89 2.93 6.16
CA ILE A 71 4.56 2.31 6.07
C ILE A 71 3.55 3.31 5.49
N ALA A 72 3.46 4.51 6.07
CA ALA A 72 2.53 5.54 5.60
C ALA A 72 2.80 5.95 4.14
N ASN A 73 4.07 6.10 3.76
CA ASN A 73 4.44 6.48 2.40
C ASN A 73 4.09 5.40 1.38
N ILE A 74 4.35 4.13 1.70
CA ILE A 74 4.05 2.99 0.81
C ILE A 74 2.53 2.83 0.64
N ILE A 75 1.75 2.88 1.72
CA ILE A 75 0.29 2.80 1.65
C ILE A 75 -0.29 3.99 0.86
N LYS A 76 0.24 5.20 1.06
CA LYS A 76 -0.18 6.39 0.30
C LYS A 76 0.08 6.25 -1.19
N ILE A 77 1.22 5.66 -1.57
CA ILE A 77 1.57 5.43 -2.97
C ILE A 77 0.60 4.42 -3.61
N ILE A 78 0.24 3.34 -2.92
CA ILE A 78 -0.76 2.37 -3.40
C ILE A 78 -2.13 3.04 -3.57
N GLU A 79 -2.55 3.87 -2.61
CA GLU A 79 -3.82 4.62 -2.71
C GLU A 79 -3.81 5.60 -3.89
N GLN A 80 -2.68 6.28 -4.14
CA GLN A 80 -2.56 7.20 -5.27
C GLN A 80 -2.64 6.50 -6.62
N ASP A 81 -2.09 5.30 -6.75
CA ASP A 81 -2.19 4.52 -8.00
C ASP A 81 -3.63 4.06 -8.25
N ALA A 82 -4.30 3.57 -7.21
CA ALA A 82 -5.72 3.19 -7.27
C ALA A 82 -6.66 4.36 -7.66
N LEU A 83 -6.28 5.60 -7.35
CA LEU A 83 -7.03 6.80 -7.74
C LEU A 83 -6.76 7.27 -9.17
N ILE A 84 -5.72 6.76 -9.85
CA ILE A 84 -5.42 7.09 -11.24
C ILE A 84 -6.28 6.26 -12.21
N GLU A 85 -6.73 5.07 -11.80
CA GLU A 85 -7.60 4.22 -12.63
C GLU A 85 -9.05 4.72 -12.77
N ASP A 86 -9.51 5.57 -11.84
CA ASP A 86 -10.83 6.25 -11.90
C ASP A 86 -10.79 7.59 -12.66
N ARG A 87 -9.76 7.86 -13.47
CA ARG A 87 -9.74 9.02 -14.38
C ARG A 87 -10.13 8.72 -15.82
N SER A 88 -10.45 7.48 -16.14
CA SER A 88 -10.97 7.13 -17.47
C SER A 88 -12.46 7.47 -17.66
N LEU A 89 -13.19 7.84 -16.59
CA LEU A 89 -14.63 8.18 -16.63
C LEU A 89 -14.95 9.68 -16.51
N LEU A 90 -13.97 10.57 -16.39
CA LEU A 90 -14.24 12.03 -16.35
C LEU A 90 -14.12 12.73 -17.71
N CYS A 91 -13.89 11.98 -18.80
CA CYS A 91 -13.79 12.51 -20.16
C CYS A 91 -14.94 12.02 -21.05
N LEU A 92 -16.20 12.18 -20.63
CA LEU A 92 -17.31 12.20 -21.58
C LEU A 92 -18.22 13.40 -21.30
N ASP A 93 -18.16 14.32 -22.26
CA ASP A 93 -19.16 15.33 -22.61
C ASP A 93 -19.45 16.46 -21.61
N GLN A 94 -18.74 17.57 -21.77
CA GLN A 94 -19.34 18.90 -21.58
C GLN A 94 -19.33 19.59 -22.94
N PRO A 95 -20.49 19.83 -23.57
CA PRO A 95 -20.55 20.49 -24.88
C PRO A 95 -20.02 21.92 -24.77
N SER A 96 -19.17 22.29 -25.74
CA SER A 96 -18.57 23.62 -25.86
C SER A 96 -19.65 24.70 -26.00
N PRO A 97 -19.58 25.83 -25.27
CA PRO A 97 -20.46 26.95 -25.56
C PRO A 97 -20.03 27.57 -26.89
N GLY A 98 -20.81 27.29 -27.93
CA GLY A 98 -20.67 27.91 -29.24
C GLY A 98 -20.75 29.43 -29.12
N HIS A 99 -19.65 30.11 -29.44
CA HIS A 99 -19.64 31.52 -29.77
C HIS A 99 -20.36 31.71 -31.12
N GLY A 100 -21.66 31.96 -31.05
CA GLY A 100 -22.47 32.46 -32.16
C GLY A 100 -22.55 33.98 -32.09
N ARG A 101 -22.24 34.63 -33.22
CA ARG A 101 -22.25 36.08 -33.43
C ARG A 101 -23.62 36.72 -33.21
#